data_AF-A0A2J6S0X8-F1
#
_entry.id   AF-A0A2J6S0X8-F1
#
_cell.length_a   1.000
_cell.length_b   1.000
_cell.length_c   1.000
_cell.angle_alpha   90.00
_cell.angle_beta   90.00
_cell.angle_gamma   90.00
#
_symmetry.space_group_name_H-M   'P 1'
#
loop_
_entity.id
_entity.type
_entity.pdbx_description
1 polymer ?
#
loop_
_entity_poly.entity_id
_entity_poly.type
_entity_poly.pdbx_seq_one_letter_code
_entity_poly.pdbx_strand_id
1 'polypeptide(L)'
;MFQQEPFADSLPSPPKIEDIHIRHERQTLRRLPRTRAVMFLVRTYLTPLTDLLEERDSLYSLRSAIEAWPEEMARYKGRHVWADVFRRVCDEILGDYIPDEMGENGTGMPTE
;
A
#
# COMPACT_ATOMS: atom_id res chain seq x y z
N MET A 1 13.78 -11.29 7.88
CA MET A 1 13.52 -12.47 7.06
C MET A 1 12.35 -12.10 6.17
N PHE A 2 12.60 -11.95 4.86
CA PHE A 2 11.54 -11.79 3.87
C PHE A 2 10.63 -13.02 3.95
N GLN A 3 9.33 -12.83 3.72
CA GLN A 3 8.32 -13.88 3.88
C GLN A 3 8.78 -15.17 3.18
N GLN A 4 9.13 -16.20 3.95
CA GLN A 4 9.73 -17.43 3.40
C GLN A 4 8.68 -18.37 2.80
N GLU A 5 7.43 -18.24 3.26
CA GLU A 5 6.30 -19.03 2.78
C GLU A 5 5.31 -18.10 2.08
N PRO A 6 4.83 -18.47 0.87
CA PRO A 6 3.80 -17.71 0.18
C PRO A 6 2.54 -17.60 1.02
N PHE A 7 1.78 -16.51 0.84
CA PHE A 7 0.44 -16.41 1.43
C PHE A 7 -0.42 -17.62 1.04
N ALA A 8 -1.31 -18.03 1.94
CA ALA A 8 -2.29 -19.05 1.61
C ALA A 8 -3.08 -18.62 0.35
N ASP A 9 -3.35 -19.55 -0.56
CA ASP A 9 -4.08 -19.26 -1.80
C ASP A 9 -5.52 -18.81 -1.53
N SER A 10 -6.06 -19.10 -0.35
CA SER A 10 -7.36 -18.61 0.11
C SER A 10 -7.46 -18.64 1.64
N LEU A 11 -8.44 -17.90 2.16
CA LEU A 11 -8.89 -18.00 3.56
C LEU A 11 -10.22 -18.77 3.62
N PRO A 12 -10.55 -19.43 4.75
CA PRO A 12 -11.83 -20.14 4.91
C PRO A 12 -13.06 -19.26 4.70
N SER A 13 -12.92 -17.97 5.00
CA SER A 13 -13.88 -16.92 4.70
C SER A 13 -13.13 -15.67 4.25
N PRO A 14 -13.74 -14.80 3.42
CA PRO A 14 -13.17 -13.49 3.13
C PRO A 14 -12.87 -12.74 4.44
N PRO A 15 -11.75 -12.00 4.53
CA PRO A 15 -11.46 -11.17 5.69
C PRO A 15 -12.51 -10.06 5.82
N LYS A 16 -12.70 -9.52 7.01
CA LYS A 16 -13.47 -8.29 7.17
C LYS A 16 -12.55 -7.09 6.93
N ILE A 17 -13.13 -5.91 6.67
CA ILE A 17 -12.33 -4.71 6.43
C ILE A 17 -11.52 -4.31 7.67
N GLU A 18 -12.05 -4.59 8.87
CA GLU A 18 -11.42 -4.33 10.16
C GLU A 18 -10.21 -5.23 10.42
N ASP A 19 -10.14 -6.39 9.73
CA ASP A 19 -8.99 -7.30 9.82
C ASP A 19 -7.82 -6.83 8.95
N ILE A 20 -8.05 -5.90 8.02
CA ILE A 20 -7.05 -5.43 7.06
C ILE A 20 -6.30 -4.22 7.61
N HIS A 21 -4.97 -4.32 7.64
CA HIS A 21 -4.07 -3.26 8.09
C HIS A 21 -3.09 -2.87 6.98
N ILE A 22 -2.88 -1.57 6.82
CA ILE A 22 -1.81 -1.04 5.99
C ILE A 22 -0.51 -1.16 6.76
N ARG A 23 0.40 -2.00 6.26
CA ARG A 23 1.77 -2.08 6.76
C ARG A 23 2.65 -1.13 5.97
N HIS A 24 3.23 -0.15 6.65
CA HIS A 24 4.30 0.67 6.07
C HIS A 24 5.59 0.55 6.88
N GLU A 25 6.72 0.60 6.19
CA GLU A 25 8.04 0.49 6.79
C GLU A 25 8.83 1.77 6.56
N ARG A 26 9.22 2.43 7.65
CA ARG A 26 10.20 3.52 7.57
C ARG A 26 11.59 2.92 7.65
N GLN A 27 12.22 2.82 6.49
CA GLN A 27 13.55 2.28 6.32
C GLN A 27 14.59 3.39 6.38
N THR A 28 15.64 3.23 7.17
CA THR A 28 16.72 4.23 7.28
C THR A 28 18.08 3.56 7.21
N LEU A 29 19.01 4.19 6.51
CA LEU A 29 20.41 3.79 6.42
C LEU A 29 21.26 4.80 7.17
N ARG A 30 22.07 4.36 8.14
CA ARG A 30 22.99 5.22 8.88
C ARG A 30 24.38 4.62 8.93
N ARG A 31 25.40 5.41 8.59
CA ARG A 31 26.81 4.99 8.77
C ARG A 31 27.22 5.19 10.23
N LEU A 32 27.71 4.14 10.87
CA LEU A 32 28.20 4.22 12.25
C LEU A 32 29.53 4.98 12.31
N PRO A 33 29.72 5.92 13.26
CA PRO A 33 30.86 6.84 13.25
C PRO A 33 32.21 6.14 13.50
N ARG A 34 32.22 5.04 14.28
CA ARG A 34 33.46 4.34 14.64
C ARG A 34 33.84 3.23 13.65
N THR A 35 32.89 2.34 13.35
CA THR A 35 33.16 1.15 12.53
C THR A 35 32.97 1.39 11.04
N ARG A 36 32.32 2.50 10.67
CA ARG A 36 31.88 2.82 9.30
C ARG A 36 30.94 1.80 8.66
N ALA A 37 30.44 0.83 9.44
CA ALA A 37 29.38 -0.08 9.01
C ALA A 37 28.10 0.70 8.68
N VAL A 38 27.29 0.15 7.77
CA VAL A 38 25.97 0.68 7.44
C VAL A 38 24.93 -0.04 8.30
N MET A 39 24.26 0.71 9.15
CA MET A 39 23.13 0.25 9.93
C MET A 39 21.85 0.49 9.15
N PHE A 40 21.18 -0.59 8.75
CA PHE A 40 19.86 -0.57 8.14
C PHE A 40 18.80 -0.81 9.20
N LEU A 41 17.97 0.20 9.48
CA LEU A 41 16.88 0.11 10.44
C LEU A 41 15.56 0.09 9.68
N VAL A 42 14.67 -0.79 10.12
CA VAL A 42 13.30 -0.90 9.60
C VAL A 42 12.35 -0.68 10.78
N ARG A 43 11.59 0.42 10.76
CA ARG A 43 10.49 0.62 11.70
C ARG A 43 9.18 0.30 11.00
N THR A 44 8.50 -0.75 11.47
CA THR A 44 7.19 -1.17 10.97
C THR A 44 6.08 -0.43 11.69
N TYR A 45 5.09 0.04 10.93
CA TYR A 45 3.83 0.57 11.43
C TYR A 45 2.70 -0.25 10.82
N LEU A 46 1.63 -0.43 11.59
CA LEU A 46 0.40 -1.08 11.17
C LEU A 46 -0.73 -0.11 11.47
N THR A 47 -1.41 0.33 10.43
CA THR A 47 -2.56 1.24 10.53
C THR A 47 -3.80 0.48 10.08
N PRO A 48 -4.89 0.46 10.86
CA PRO A 48 -6.17 -0.08 10.40
C PRO A 48 -6.57 0.56 9.07
N LEU A 49 -6.98 -0.26 8.09
CA LEU A 49 -7.44 0.27 6.81
C LEU A 49 -8.70 1.15 6.96
N THR A 50 -9.48 0.88 8.01
CA THR A 50 -10.66 1.66 8.39
C THR A 50 -10.36 3.14 8.63
N ASP A 51 -9.16 3.47 9.13
CA ASP A 51 -8.76 4.85 9.39
C ASP A 51 -8.63 5.68 8.10
N LEU A 52 -8.46 5.02 6.95
CA LEU A 52 -8.33 5.67 5.64
C LEU A 52 -9.69 5.94 4.97
N LEU A 53 -10.78 5.34 5.46
CA LEU A 53 -12.07 5.36 4.77
C LEU A 53 -12.70 6.77 4.70
N GLU A 54 -12.30 7.66 5.61
CA GLU A 54 -12.75 9.06 5.64
C GLU A 54 -11.97 9.97 4.67
N GLU A 55 -10.80 9.51 4.19
CA GLU A 55 -9.91 10.27 3.30
C GLU A 55 -10.03 9.80 1.85
N ARG A 56 -10.97 10.37 1.10
CA ARG A 56 -11.29 9.93 -0.27
C ARG A 56 -10.11 10.00 -1.26
N ASP A 57 -9.29 11.04 -1.23
CA ASP A 57 -8.10 11.17 -2.09
C ASP A 57 -7.08 10.05 -1.81
N SER A 58 -6.80 9.82 -0.52
CA SER A 58 -5.88 8.78 -0.06
C SER A 58 -6.40 7.38 -0.40
N LEU A 59 -7.69 7.14 -0.22
CA LEU A 59 -8.36 5.87 -0.55
C LEU A 59 -8.34 5.61 -2.07
N TYR A 60 -8.63 6.63 -2.89
CA TYR A 60 -8.57 6.55 -4.34
C TYR A 60 -7.14 6.25 -4.82
N SER A 61 -6.16 6.97 -4.27
CA SER A 61 -4.74 6.78 -4.60
C SER A 61 -4.26 5.37 -4.22
N LEU A 62 -4.68 4.87 -3.06
CA LEU A 62 -4.35 3.52 -2.62
C LEU A 62 -4.99 2.45 -3.53
N ARG A 63 -6.27 2.59 -3.89
CA ARG A 63 -6.95 1.70 -4.84
C ARG A 63 -6.19 1.65 -6.16
N SER A 64 -5.93 2.81 -6.73
CA SER A 64 -5.24 2.95 -8.02
C SER A 64 -3.85 2.32 -7.98
N ALA A 65 -3.09 2.55 -6.91
CA ALA A 65 -1.76 1.97 -6.74
C ALA A 65 -1.78 0.44 -6.61
N ILE A 66 -2.74 -0.13 -5.88
CA ILE A 66 -2.88 -1.59 -5.72
C ILE A 66 -3.30 -2.26 -7.03
N GLU A 67 -4.18 -1.63 -7.80
CA GLU A 67 -4.62 -2.14 -9.10
C GLU A 67 -3.49 -2.13 -10.13
N ALA A 68 -2.63 -1.11 -10.09
CA ALA A 68 -1.46 -0.97 -10.96
C ALA A 68 -0.28 -1.90 -10.62
N TRP A 69 -0.35 -2.70 -9.54
CA TRP A 69 0.73 -3.63 -9.21
C TRP A 69 0.96 -4.66 -10.32
N PRO A 70 2.23 -4.91 -10.70
CA PRO A 70 2.58 -6.06 -11.51
C PRO A 70 2.09 -7.36 -10.86
N GLU A 71 1.71 -8.34 -11.67
CA GLU A 71 1.07 -9.56 -11.17
C GLU A 71 1.94 -10.34 -10.18
N GLU A 72 3.25 -10.38 -10.39
CA GLU A 72 4.20 -10.99 -9.46
C GLU A 72 4.16 -10.31 -8.07
N MET A 73 4.12 -8.96 -8.05
CA MET A 73 4.01 -8.21 -6.80
C MET A 73 2.66 -8.43 -6.13
N ALA A 74 1.59 -8.48 -6.92
CA ALA A 74 0.25 -8.75 -6.43
C ALA A 74 0.16 -10.13 -5.74
N ARG A 75 0.67 -11.17 -6.40
CA ARG A 75 0.75 -12.52 -5.82
C ARG A 75 1.63 -12.55 -4.58
N TYR A 76 2.82 -11.93 -4.65
CA TYR A 76 3.74 -11.85 -3.52
C TYR A 76 3.11 -11.18 -2.30
N LYS A 77 2.26 -10.16 -2.49
CA LYS A 77 1.53 -9.45 -1.42
C LYS A 77 0.15 -10.05 -1.10
N GLY A 78 -0.19 -11.20 -1.67
CA GLY A 78 -1.44 -11.90 -1.42
C GLY A 78 -2.69 -11.12 -1.85
N ARG A 79 -2.61 -10.30 -2.90
CA ARG A 79 -3.73 -9.44 -3.38
C ARG A 79 -5.02 -10.26 -3.57
N HIS A 80 -4.90 -11.49 -4.06
CA HIS A 80 -6.02 -12.42 -4.27
C HIS A 80 -6.77 -12.81 -2.98
N VAL A 81 -6.18 -12.62 -1.81
CA VAL A 81 -6.78 -12.99 -0.51
C VAL A 81 -7.69 -11.89 0.04
N TRP A 82 -7.33 -10.62 -0.17
CA TRP A 82 -7.94 -9.49 0.54
C TRP A 82 -8.50 -8.39 -0.36
N ALA A 83 -8.05 -8.29 -1.62
CA ALA A 83 -8.36 -7.13 -2.47
C ALA A 83 -9.84 -7.02 -2.84
N ASP A 84 -10.57 -8.13 -2.93
CA ASP A 84 -12.00 -8.10 -3.25
C ASP A 84 -12.83 -7.46 -2.13
N VAL A 85 -12.40 -7.58 -0.88
CA VAL A 85 -13.04 -6.91 0.27
C VAL A 85 -12.73 -5.42 0.21
N PHE A 86 -11.46 -5.06 0.02
CA PHE A 86 -11.03 -3.68 -0.12
C PHE A 86 -11.70 -2.96 -1.30
N ARG A 87 -11.76 -3.59 -2.48
CA ARG A 87 -12.37 -3.04 -3.68
C ARG A 87 -13.84 -2.71 -3.48
N ARG A 88 -14.62 -3.63 -2.89
CA ARG A 88 -16.04 -3.39 -2.59
C ARG A 88 -16.24 -2.16 -1.70
N VAL A 89 -15.43 -2.03 -0.66
CA VAL A 89 -15.48 -0.86 0.23
C VAL A 89 -15.09 0.42 -0.50
N CYS A 90 -14.06 0.38 -1.36
CA CYS A 90 -13.72 1.52 -2.20
C CYS A 90 -14.86 1.92 -3.14
N ASP A 91 -15.52 0.96 -3.79
CA ASP A 91 -16.60 1.24 -4.72
C ASP A 91 -17.82 1.86 -4.01
N GLU A 92 -18.12 1.39 -2.79
CA GLU A 92 -19.17 1.97 -1.92
C GLU A 92 -18.85 3.42 -1.50
N ILE A 93 -17.60 3.72 -1.14
CA ILE A 93 -17.21 5.03 -0.61
C ILE A 93 -16.91 6.05 -1.71
N LEU A 94 -16.21 5.63 -2.75
CA LEU A 94 -15.75 6.48 -3.84
C LEU A 94 -16.86 6.67 -4.88
N GLY A 95 -17.60 5.62 -5.25
CA GLY A 95 -18.54 5.69 -6.39
C GLY A 95 -17.86 6.29 -7.63
N ASP A 96 -18.43 7.37 -8.17
CA ASP A 96 -17.91 8.12 -9.32
C ASP A 96 -16.89 9.22 -8.94
N TYR A 97 -16.37 9.20 -7.71
CA TYR A 97 -15.39 10.18 -7.24
C TYR A 97 -14.09 10.15 -8.05
N ILE A 98 -13.65 11.33 -8.47
CA ILE A 98 -12.39 11.58 -9.16
C ILE A 98 -11.70 12.73 -8.40
N PRO A 99 -10.45 12.57 -7.94
CA PRO A 99 -9.69 13.63 -7.29
C PRO A 99 -9.52 14.87 -8.18
N ASP A 100 -9.55 16.05 -7.56
CA ASP A 100 -9.42 17.35 -8.26
C ASP A 100 -8.04 17.52 -8.94
N GLU A 101 -6.98 16.93 -8.39
CA GLU A 101 -5.59 17.09 -8.86
C GLU A 101 -5.21 16.29 -10.13
N MET A 102 -6.14 15.54 -10.75
CA MET A 102 -5.89 14.93 -12.07
C MET A 102 -6.01 15.95 -13.23
N GLY A 103 -6.45 17.18 -12.95
CA GLY A 103 -6.35 18.32 -13.87
C GLY A 103 -5.22 19.27 -13.44
N GLU A 104 -4.17 19.37 -14.27
CA GLU A 104 -3.03 20.31 -14.16
C GLU A 104 -1.90 19.95 -13.16
N ASN A 105 -0.92 19.15 -13.61
CA ASN A 105 0.46 19.61 -13.89
C ASN A 105 1.46 18.45 -14.08
N GLY A 106 2.31 18.57 -15.10
CA GLY A 106 3.42 17.62 -15.30
C GLY A 106 4.34 17.78 -16.51
N THR A 107 4.28 18.87 -17.29
CA THR A 107 5.36 19.22 -18.24
C THR A 107 6.10 20.43 -17.73
N GLY A 108 7.22 20.18 -17.07
CA GLY A 108 8.17 21.18 -16.60
C GLY A 108 9.50 20.50 -16.30
N MET A 109 10.12 19.88 -17.29
CA MET A 109 11.53 19.49 -17.22
C MET A 109 12.39 20.77 -17.26
N PRO A 110 13.26 21.04 -16.28
CA PRO A 110 14.32 22.00 -16.45
C PRO A 110 15.39 21.37 -17.35
N THR A 111 15.65 21.97 -18.50
CA THR A 111 16.88 21.76 -19.26
C THR A 111 18.04 22.43 -18.50
N GLU A 112 19.00 21.63 -18.04
CA GLU A 112 20.41 22.00 -17.96
C GLU A 112 21.21 21.13 -18.93
#